data_AF-A0A938I519-F1
#
_entry.id   AF-A0A938I519-F1
#
_cell.length_a   1.000
_cell.length_b   1.000
_cell.length_c   1.000
_cell.angle_alpha   90.00
_cell.angle_beta   90.00
_cell.angle_gamma   90.00
#
_symmetry.space_group_name_H-M   'P 1'
#
loop_
_entity.id
_entity.type
_entity.pdbx_description
1 polymer ?
#
loop_
_entity_poly.entity_id
_entity_poly.type
_entity_poly.pdbx_seq_one_letter_code
_entity_poly.pdbx_strand_id
1 'polypeptide(L)'
;MKHTAKLHHLPHGIRFPQELEGKIVFDAGQRCLIWRGFMTQDELQVLLSLAADHDYRLAVANLFEGCNRLETPFTRRLNLVLAILVAVCLIGAIIILLGVGVRRSSAEHGSRSGRIVTKSIAATRTGLITHTPHRQHGGK
;
A
#
# COMPACT_ATOMS: atom_id res chain seq x y z
N MET A 1 11.31 22.48 10.86
CA MET A 1 11.92 22.31 9.52
C MET A 1 11.18 23.18 8.53
N LYS A 2 11.87 23.78 7.55
CA LYS A 2 11.26 24.60 6.51
C LYS A 2 11.64 24.06 5.13
N HIS A 3 10.68 24.02 4.22
CA HIS A 3 10.85 23.63 2.82
C HIS A 3 10.59 24.83 1.93
N THR A 4 11.30 24.95 0.82
CA THR A 4 11.15 26.06 -0.10
C THR A 4 11.03 25.56 -1.54
N ALA A 5 10.17 26.19 -2.32
CA ALA A 5 10.10 26.00 -3.76
C ALA A 5 10.15 27.34 -4.47
N LYS A 6 10.79 27.38 -5.65
CA LYS A 6 10.88 28.60 -6.47
C LYS A 6 9.48 28.98 -6.96
N LEU A 7 9.14 30.26 -6.82
CA LEU A 7 7.90 30.83 -7.33
C LEU A 7 8.16 32.32 -7.61
N HIS A 8 8.12 32.71 -8.88
CA HIS A 8 8.53 34.06 -9.29
C HIS A 8 7.61 35.16 -8.76
N HIS A 9 6.31 34.88 -8.75
CA HIS A 9 5.28 35.79 -8.27
C HIS A 9 4.12 34.97 -7.71
N LEU A 10 3.44 35.52 -6.70
CA LEU A 10 2.18 34.94 -6.24
C LEU A 10 1.07 35.37 -7.20
N PRO A 11 0.23 34.45 -7.70
CA PRO A 11 -0.90 34.83 -8.52
C PRO A 11 -1.81 35.84 -7.82
N HIS A 12 -2.32 36.80 -8.58
CA HIS A 12 -3.12 37.89 -8.04
C HIS A 12 -4.40 37.36 -7.38
N GLY A 13 -4.74 37.91 -6.21
CA GLY A 13 -5.97 37.56 -5.50
C GLY A 13 -5.91 36.28 -4.66
N ILE A 14 -4.79 35.54 -4.66
CA ILE A 14 -4.61 34.44 -3.71
C ILE A 14 -4.50 34.98 -2.29
N ARG A 15 -5.29 34.40 -1.40
CA ARG A 15 -5.10 34.48 0.05
C ARG A 15 -4.98 33.06 0.59
N PHE A 16 -4.03 32.85 1.48
CA PHE A 16 -3.93 31.57 2.16
C PHE A 16 -5.05 31.44 3.19
N PRO A 17 -5.74 30.29 3.26
CA PRO A 17 -6.74 30.02 4.29
C PRO A 17 -6.15 30.15 5.69
N GLN A 18 -6.99 30.51 6.66
CA GLN A 18 -6.56 30.75 8.04
C GLN A 18 -5.94 29.49 8.67
N GLU A 19 -6.37 28.31 8.25
CA GLU A 19 -5.86 27.02 8.71
C GLU A 19 -4.39 26.79 8.31
N LEU A 20 -3.94 27.48 7.26
CA LEU A 20 -2.58 27.41 6.74
C LEU A 20 -1.74 28.63 7.15
N GLU A 21 -2.31 29.55 7.92
CA GLU A 21 -1.64 30.75 8.37
C GLU A 21 -0.40 30.39 9.21
N GLY A 22 0.73 31.02 8.90
CA GLY A 22 2.02 30.73 9.55
C GLY A 22 2.68 29.42 9.10
N LYS A 23 1.98 28.51 8.42
CA LYS A 23 2.58 27.32 7.77
C LYS A 23 3.13 27.65 6.40
N ILE A 24 2.38 28.41 5.60
CA ILE A 24 2.77 28.83 4.26
C ILE A 24 3.03 30.33 4.20
N VAL A 25 4.13 30.71 3.56
CA VAL A 25 4.51 32.11 3.36
C VAL A 25 5.13 32.26 1.98
N PHE A 26 4.71 33.28 1.23
CA PHE A 26 5.39 33.69 0.03
C PHE A 26 6.44 34.76 0.36
N ASP A 27 7.70 34.51 0.00
CA ASP A 27 8.79 35.48 0.12
C ASP A 27 9.06 36.09 -1.25
N ALA A 28 8.59 37.33 -1.43
CA ALA A 28 8.78 38.08 -2.67
C ALA A 28 10.24 38.50 -2.92
N GLY A 29 11.04 38.66 -1.85
CA GLY A 29 12.46 39.01 -1.95
C GLY A 29 13.29 37.83 -2.46
N GLN A 30 12.97 36.63 -2.00
CA GLN A 30 13.62 35.39 -2.43
C GLN A 30 12.92 34.71 -3.62
N ARG A 31 11.75 35.20 -4.04
CA ARG A 31 10.91 34.62 -5.09
C ARG A 31 10.69 33.13 -4.86
N CYS A 32 10.24 32.80 -3.67
CA CYS A 32 10.00 31.44 -3.26
C CYS A 32 8.78 31.32 -2.35
N LEU A 33 8.16 30.14 -2.42
CA LEU A 33 7.11 29.72 -1.52
C LEU A 33 7.76 28.89 -0.41
N ILE A 34 7.49 29.26 0.83
CA ILE A 34 8.07 28.65 2.03
C ILE A 34 6.97 27.90 2.77
N TRP A 35 7.21 26.63 3.06
CA TRP A 35 6.38 25.81 3.93
C TRP A 35 7.11 25.48 5.24
N ARG A 36 6.41 25.53 6.36
CA ARG A 36 6.92 25.21 7.69
C ARG A 36 6.22 23.96 8.22
N GLY A 37 7.02 22.94 8.51
CA GLY A 37 6.54 21.66 9.04
C GLY A 37 6.19 20.65 7.95
N PHE A 38 5.27 19.74 8.29
CA PHE A 38 4.80 18.69 7.40
C PHE A 38 3.64 19.20 6.54
N MET A 39 3.49 18.65 5.33
CA MET A 39 2.40 18.97 4.41
C MET A 39 1.59 17.70 4.16
N THR A 40 0.32 17.70 4.54
CA THR A 40 -0.57 16.57 4.26
C THR A 40 -1.10 16.61 2.82
N GLN A 41 -1.65 15.50 2.36
CA GLN A 41 -2.28 15.43 1.04
C GLN A 41 -3.51 16.36 0.93
N ASP A 42 -4.26 16.53 2.02
CA ASP A 42 -5.40 17.46 2.05
C ASP A 42 -4.95 18.91 1.96
N GLU A 43 -3.89 19.29 2.68
CA GLU A 43 -3.29 20.62 2.60
C GLU A 43 -2.75 20.91 1.19
N LEU A 44 -2.13 19.92 0.54
CA LEU A 44 -1.73 20.01 -0.86
C LEU A 44 -2.93 20.30 -1.77
N GLN A 45 -4.03 19.56 -1.64
CA GLN A 45 -5.23 19.75 -2.47
C GLN A 45 -5.83 21.14 -2.27
N VAL A 46 -5.93 21.60 -1.02
CA VAL A 46 -6.39 22.96 -0.68
C VAL A 46 -5.54 24.00 -1.40
N LEU A 47 -4.20 23.93 -1.30
CA LEU A 47 -3.34 24.87 -2.01
C LEU A 47 -3.51 24.81 -3.53
N LEU A 48 -3.54 23.61 -4.12
CA LEU A 48 -3.72 23.44 -5.57
C LEU A 48 -5.08 23.97 -6.06
N SER A 49 -6.08 24.10 -5.19
CA SER A 49 -7.39 24.69 -5.51
C SER A 49 -7.42 26.23 -5.43
N LEU A 50 -6.43 26.87 -4.78
CA LEU A 50 -6.40 28.33 -4.62
C LEU A 50 -6.14 29.05 -5.94
N ALA A 51 -5.40 28.42 -6.86
CA ALA A 51 -5.15 28.97 -8.19
C ALA A 51 -4.87 27.91 -9.24
N ALA A 52 -5.33 28.20 -10.45
CA ALA A 52 -5.06 27.39 -11.65
C ALA A 52 -3.71 27.72 -12.31
N ASP A 53 -2.97 28.70 -11.78
CA ASP A 53 -1.68 29.12 -12.32
C ASP A 53 -0.65 27.98 -12.36
N HIS A 54 0.02 27.84 -13.49
CA HIS A 54 0.92 26.71 -13.73
C HIS A 54 2.15 26.75 -12.82
N ASP A 55 2.80 27.91 -12.71
CA ASP A 55 4.02 28.09 -11.92
C ASP A 55 3.73 27.89 -10.43
N TYR A 56 2.60 28.39 -9.95
CA TYR A 56 2.13 28.18 -8.59
C TYR A 56 1.90 26.68 -8.29
N ARG A 57 1.17 25.95 -9.14
CA ARG A 57 0.89 24.52 -8.92
C ARG A 57 2.17 23.69 -8.95
N LEU A 58 3.12 24.02 -9.83
CA LEU A 58 4.43 23.39 -9.88
C LEU A 58 5.23 23.65 -8.60
N ALA A 59 5.25 24.90 -8.10
CA ALA A 59 5.92 25.26 -6.86
C ALA A 59 5.33 24.51 -5.65
N VAL A 60 4.01 24.39 -5.58
CA VAL A 60 3.30 23.64 -4.53
C VAL A 60 3.60 22.14 -4.61
N ALA A 61 3.63 21.55 -5.81
CA ALA A 61 4.01 20.15 -5.99
C ALA A 61 5.46 19.87 -5.54
N ASN A 62 6.39 20.77 -5.90
CA ASN A 62 7.78 20.69 -5.48
C ASN A 62 7.94 20.81 -3.95
N LEU A 63 7.13 21.65 -3.30
CA LEU A 63 7.09 21.74 -1.84
C LEU A 63 6.65 20.41 -1.21
N PHE A 64 5.58 19.82 -1.72
CA PHE A 64 5.06 18.55 -1.22
C PHE A 64 6.08 17.42 -1.36
N GLU A 65 6.74 17.32 -2.51
CA GLU A 65 7.81 16.36 -2.70
C GLU A 65 8.97 16.60 -1.71
N GLY A 66 9.37 17.86 -1.52
CA GLY A 66 10.41 18.24 -0.56
C GLY A 66 10.05 17.89 0.89
N CYS A 67 8.80 18.12 1.30
CA CYS A 67 8.27 17.75 2.62
C CYS A 67 8.23 16.22 2.80
N ASN A 68 7.79 15.49 1.78
CA ASN A 68 7.59 14.04 1.85
C ASN A 68 8.86 13.22 1.63
N ARG A 69 9.91 13.82 1.04
CA ARG A 69 11.20 13.13 0.88
C ARG A 69 11.84 12.74 2.22
N LEU A 70 11.45 13.41 3.30
CA LEU A 70 11.89 13.13 4.66
C LEU A 70 10.92 12.19 5.42
N GLU A 71 9.80 11.78 4.80
CA GLU A 71 8.81 10.86 5.37
C GLU A 71 9.26 9.40 5.25
N THR A 72 10.07 8.94 6.21
CA THR A 72 9.94 7.59 6.81
C THR A 72 10.38 7.72 8.28
N PRO A 73 9.64 7.25 9.34
CA PRO A 73 8.89 5.98 9.40
C PRO A 73 7.63 5.96 10.33
N PHE A 74 6.93 7.07 10.62
CA PHE A 74 5.89 7.03 11.68
C PHE A 74 4.62 6.24 11.27
N THR A 75 4.14 6.42 10.04
CA THR A 75 3.00 5.67 9.48
C THR A 75 3.35 4.21 9.15
N ARG A 76 4.61 3.89 8.85
CA ARG A 76 5.07 2.49 8.66
C ARG A 76 4.96 1.68 9.95
N ARG A 77 5.31 2.25 11.11
CA ARG A 77 5.21 1.52 12.38
C ARG A 77 3.76 1.24 12.75
N LEU A 78 2.86 2.20 12.56
CA LEU A 78 1.43 2.00 12.84
C LEU A 78 0.79 0.99 11.87
N ASN A 79 1.05 1.11 10.57
CA ASN A 79 0.52 0.15 9.57
C ASN A 79 1.12 -1.25 9.75
N LEU A 80 2.37 -1.37 10.20
CA LEU A 80 3.00 -2.67 10.48
C LEU A 80 2.44 -3.29 11.76
N VAL A 81 2.19 -2.51 12.81
CA VAL A 81 1.50 -2.99 14.02
C VAL A 81 0.08 -3.44 13.68
N LEU A 82 -0.65 -2.68 12.87
CA LEU A 82 -1.99 -3.05 12.40
C LEU A 82 -1.95 -4.33 11.56
N ALA A 83 -0.99 -4.45 10.64
CA ALA A 83 -0.80 -5.64 9.82
C ALA A 83 -0.45 -6.88 10.67
N ILE A 84 0.41 -6.74 11.69
CA ILE A 84 0.71 -7.82 12.63
C ILE A 84 -0.54 -8.22 13.41
N LEU A 85 -1.32 -7.26 13.92
CA LEU A 85 -2.57 -7.54 14.62
C LEU A 85 -3.56 -8.33 13.76
N VAL A 86 -3.74 -7.93 12.50
CA VAL A 86 -4.59 -8.65 11.53
C VAL A 86 -4.05 -10.06 11.28
N ALA A 87 -2.75 -10.22 11.06
CA ALA A 87 -2.14 -11.53 10.82
C ALA A 87 -2.29 -12.46 12.03
N VAL A 88 -2.07 -11.97 13.25
CA VAL A 88 -2.27 -12.73 14.49
C VAL A 88 -3.73 -13.15 14.65
N CYS A 89 -4.68 -12.26 14.32
CA CYS A 89 -6.11 -12.57 14.39
C CYS A 89 -6.51 -13.66 13.39
N LEU A 90 -6.01 -13.59 12.15
CA LEU A 90 -6.24 -14.61 11.12
C LEU A 90 -5.63 -15.97 11.49
N ILE A 91 -4.39 -15.98 12.00
CA ILE A 91 -3.74 -17.21 12.47
C ILE A 91 -4.53 -17.82 13.63
N GLY A 92 -4.97 -17.01 14.59
CA GLY A 92 -5.82 -17.45 15.70
C GLY A 92 -7.14 -18.07 15.22
N ALA A 93 -7.82 -17.41 14.27
CA ALA A 93 -9.07 -17.93 13.70
C ALA A 93 -8.87 -19.27 12.97
N ILE A 94 -7.78 -19.43 12.22
CA ILE A 94 -7.42 -20.69 11.55
C ILE A 94 -7.17 -21.80 12.58
N ILE A 95 -6.43 -21.52 13.66
CA ILE A 95 -6.18 -22.49 14.74
C ILE A 95 -7.49 -22.92 15.41
N ILE A 96 -8.41 -21.98 15.67
CA ILE A 96 -9.73 -22.29 16.24
C ILE A 96 -10.54 -23.18 15.29
N LEU A 97 -10.57 -22.87 13.98
CA LEU A 97 -11.27 -23.67 12.98
C LEU A 97 -10.71 -25.09 12.87
N LEU A 98 -9.39 -25.25 12.87
CA LEU A 98 -8.74 -26.56 12.83
C LEU A 98 -8.90 -27.33 14.15
N GLY A 99 -8.82 -26.65 15.29
CA GLY A 99 -8.96 -27.25 16.62
C GLY A 99 -10.37 -27.72 16.93
N VAL A 100 -11.39 -26.99 16.47
CA VAL A 100 -12.81 -27.40 16.60
C VAL A 100 -13.14 -28.54 15.64
N GLY A 101 -12.50 -28.59 14.46
CA GLY A 101 -12.66 -29.68 13.49
C GLY A 101 -12.17 -31.05 14.00
N VAL A 102 -11.12 -31.10 14.82
CA VAL A 102 -10.53 -32.36 15.31
C VAL A 102 -11.34 -33.01 16.44
N ARG A 103 -12.11 -32.25 17.24
CA ARG A 103 -12.88 -32.83 18.35
C ARG A 103 -14.18 -33.53 17.94
N ARG A 104 -14.58 -33.49 16.66
CA ARG A 104 -15.84 -34.12 16.20
C ARG A 104 -15.66 -35.50 15.56
N SER A 105 -14.46 -36.05 15.53
CA SER A 105 -14.16 -37.34 14.86
C SER A 105 -13.76 -38.47 15.83
N SER A 106 -14.45 -38.60 16.97
CA SER A 106 -14.28 -39.76 17.85
C SER A 106 -15.60 -40.13 18.53
N ALA A 107 -16.61 -40.44 17.72
CA ALA A 107 -17.86 -41.01 18.21
C ALA A 107 -18.55 -41.90 17.16
N GLU A 108 -17.81 -42.64 16.33
CA GLU A 108 -18.39 -43.75 15.56
C GLU A 108 -17.37 -44.90 15.47
N HIS A 109 -17.23 -45.65 16.57
CA HIS A 109 -16.75 -47.03 16.54
C HIS A 109 -17.93 -47.96 16.82
N GLY A 110 -18.91 -47.91 15.91
CA GLY A 110 -19.98 -48.88 15.79
C GLY A 110 -19.56 -50.00 14.85
N SER A 111 -19.17 -51.12 15.45
CA SER A 111 -19.34 -52.49 14.95
C SER A 111 -19.85 -52.63 13.51
N ARG A 112 -18.97 -53.00 12.57
CA ARG A 112 -19.40 -53.74 11.37
C ARG A 112 -18.33 -54.69 10.85
N SER A 113 -18.46 -55.91 11.35
CA SER A 113 -18.05 -57.17 10.71
C SER A 113 -18.47 -57.21 9.23
N GLY A 114 -17.57 -57.68 8.35
CA GLY A 114 -17.95 -57.98 6.96
C GLY A 114 -16.84 -57.99 5.90
N ARG A 115 -15.93 -58.97 5.99
CA ARG A 115 -15.50 -59.88 4.91
C ARG A 115 -15.45 -59.38 3.43
N ILE A 116 -14.25 -59.60 2.84
CA ILE A 116 -13.88 -59.99 1.44
C ILE A 116 -14.19 -59.01 0.29
N VAL A 117 -13.19 -58.60 -0.50
CA VAL A 117 -12.67 -59.29 -1.71
C VAL A 117 -11.57 -58.42 -2.35
N THR A 118 -10.52 -59.12 -2.75
CA THR A 118 -9.34 -58.74 -3.52
C THR A 118 -9.63 -58.26 -4.96
N LYS A 119 -8.85 -57.28 -5.44
CA LYS A 119 -8.32 -57.14 -6.82
C LYS A 119 -7.47 -55.85 -6.83
N SER A 120 -6.15 -55.90 -6.74
CA SER A 120 -5.16 -56.37 -7.72
C SER A 120 -5.14 -55.56 -9.02
N ILE A 121 -3.91 -55.17 -9.38
CA ILE A 121 -3.34 -54.92 -10.72
C ILE A 121 -3.11 -53.45 -11.14
N ALA A 122 -1.79 -53.16 -11.20
CA ALA A 122 -1.02 -52.40 -12.19
C ALA A 122 -1.29 -50.90 -12.39
N ALA A 123 -0.33 -50.05 -12.05
CA ALA A 123 0.83 -49.65 -12.85
C ALA A 123 0.52 -48.45 -13.76
N THR A 124 1.39 -47.43 -13.72
CA THR A 124 1.86 -46.60 -14.86
C THR A 124 2.78 -45.54 -14.23
N ARG A 125 4.09 -45.80 -14.17
CA ARG A 125 5.11 -45.45 -15.16
C ARG A 125 5.48 -43.97 -15.11
N THR A 126 6.51 -43.71 -14.31
CA THR A 126 7.43 -42.58 -14.37
C THR A 126 7.88 -42.32 -15.81
N GLY A 127 7.61 -41.11 -16.31
CA GLY A 127 8.03 -40.62 -17.61
C GLY A 127 8.57 -39.21 -17.49
N LEU A 128 9.86 -39.13 -17.22
CA LEU A 128 10.73 -37.95 -17.24
C LEU A 128 11.18 -37.71 -18.69
N ILE A 129 10.71 -36.68 -19.40
CA ILE A 129 11.39 -36.18 -20.61
C ILE A 129 11.20 -34.66 -20.77
N THR A 130 12.33 -33.99 -20.88
CA THR A 130 12.66 -32.61 -21.25
C THR A 130 12.41 -32.31 -22.74
N HIS A 131 11.84 -31.13 -23.09
CA HIS A 131 12.22 -30.30 -24.26
C HIS A 131 11.40 -28.98 -24.25
N THR A 132 11.97 -27.79 -24.01
CA THR A 132 12.65 -26.83 -24.92
C THR A 132 11.68 -26.01 -25.82
N PRO A 133 11.83 -24.66 -25.94
CA PRO A 133 10.74 -23.74 -26.29
C PRO A 133 10.64 -23.42 -27.78
N HIS A 134 9.43 -23.12 -28.25
CA HIS A 134 9.17 -22.60 -29.59
C HIS A 134 8.80 -21.10 -29.53
N ARG A 135 9.75 -20.27 -29.97
CA ARG A 135 9.59 -18.85 -30.28
C ARG A 135 8.87 -18.74 -31.63
N GLN A 136 7.68 -18.14 -31.69
CA GLN A 136 7.10 -17.68 -32.95
C GLN A 136 7.12 -16.16 -33.01
N HIS A 137 7.64 -15.70 -34.14
CA HIS A 137 7.88 -14.35 -34.57
C HIS A 137 7.00 -14.17 -35.80
N GLY A 138 6.15 -13.14 -35.82
CA GLY A 138 5.31 -12.78 -36.96
C GLY A 138 4.21 -11.84 -36.47
N GLY A 139 3.90 -10.73 -37.12
CA GLY A 139 4.31 -10.25 -38.43
C GLY A 139 4.11 -8.75 -38.52
N LYS A 140 4.64 -8.22 -39.62
CA LYS A 140 4.55 -6.84 -40.08
C LYS A 140 3.13 -6.46 -40.46
#